data_AF-A0ABD3XAY0-F1
#
_entry.id   AF-A0ABD3XAY0-F1
#
_cell.length_a   1.000
_cell.length_b   1.000
_cell.length_c   1.000
_cell.angle_alpha   90.00
_cell.angle_beta   90.00
_cell.angle_gamma   90.00
#
_symmetry.space_group_name_H-M   'P 1'
#
loop_
_entity.id
_entity.type
_entity.pdbx_description
1 polymer ?
#
loop_
_entity_poly.entity_id
_entity_poly.type
_entity_poly.pdbx_seq_one_letter_code
_entity_poly.pdbx_strand_id
1 'polypeptide(L)'
;KPESDWFYIKRVDSGNIYATTLVDYEQLGGKHTVHLGIQASLRLKFGVSGNPYLTSPPIHAYDGDRGINDTIRYNIENEMNTTFRINNISGEIYVLRELDADGGLDLYVIILKATEQSNTARTAMSTLYVRVIDLNDNPPICSPNHYNCNVTEHSAVGQVICSVTATDKDKDQNGKFSYELTNGNAVDIDPIYGYIRVKDSQMLDRETGSRLFLKVTAKSSDGNMTDKANVTINLIDINDNSPIFNQSSYNFIVQNISIGGYVGKISAFDLDSGDNQKLNYSWGKCLSNSGTCSGDNRNCFFPFTIDPESGTITLNGCTAECLFSTLVSVLCSTTLLVIQVEDISAFPIINRMSSVQESAANNSRDAQIPISITEEFDLINGHCIKRKSVQKEPEAVSTVLIVSTVLGSIVAVIVVGVIVYYWFILRR
;
A
#
# COMPACT_ATOMS: atom_id res chain seq x y z
N LYS A 1 56.02 -30.31 -17.30
CA LYS A 1 54.84 -29.56 -16.81
C LYS A 1 54.60 -28.45 -17.81
N PRO A 2 53.65 -28.57 -18.75
CA PRO A 2 53.41 -27.53 -19.72
C PRO A 2 52.52 -26.47 -19.08
N GLU A 3 53.08 -25.28 -18.92
CA GLU A 3 52.39 -24.05 -18.58
C GLU A 3 51.80 -23.47 -19.87
N SER A 4 50.48 -23.37 -19.89
CA SER A 4 49.60 -22.44 -20.64
C SER A 4 50.22 -21.44 -21.63
N ASP A 5 49.94 -21.62 -22.92
CA ASP A 5 50.03 -20.56 -23.94
C ASP A 5 48.65 -20.33 -24.58
N TRP A 6 47.95 -19.29 -24.11
CA TRP A 6 46.66 -18.82 -24.64
C TRP A 6 46.79 -17.39 -25.17
N PHE A 7 46.07 -17.05 -26.24
CA PHE A 7 46.04 -15.68 -26.79
C PHE A 7 44.80 -14.90 -26.35
N TYR A 8 44.96 -13.60 -26.12
CA TYR A 8 43.91 -12.66 -25.75
C TYR A 8 43.63 -11.67 -26.89
N ILE A 9 42.35 -11.41 -27.16
CA ILE A 9 41.86 -10.41 -28.12
C ILE A 9 41.05 -9.34 -27.37
N LYS A 10 41.69 -8.24 -26.96
CA LYS A 10 41.01 -7.11 -26.30
C LYS A 10 40.81 -5.95 -27.28
N ARG A 11 39.58 -5.63 -27.69
CA ARG A 11 39.35 -4.38 -28.42
C ARG A 11 39.69 -3.19 -27.50
N VAL A 12 40.64 -2.36 -27.92
CA VAL A 12 40.91 -1.04 -27.33
C VAL A 12 40.61 -0.04 -28.43
N ASP A 13 39.92 1.05 -28.10
CA ASP A 13 39.46 2.12 -29.00
C ASP A 13 40.61 2.95 -29.64
N SER A 14 41.77 2.35 -29.87
CA SER A 14 42.92 2.93 -30.55
C SER A 14 43.71 1.92 -31.40
N GLY A 15 43.02 0.90 -31.91
CA GLY A 15 43.37 0.27 -33.19
C GLY A 15 44.61 -0.63 -33.26
N ASN A 16 45.17 -1.10 -32.14
CA ASN A 16 46.20 -2.16 -32.16
C ASN A 16 46.14 -3.06 -30.90
N ILE A 17 46.25 -4.38 -31.10
CA ILE A 17 46.44 -5.41 -30.06
C ILE A 17 47.68 -6.22 -30.46
N TYR A 18 48.45 -6.72 -29.50
CA TYR A 18 49.64 -7.55 -29.72
C TYR A 18 49.56 -8.81 -28.86
N ALA A 19 49.81 -9.99 -29.45
CA ALA A 19 50.05 -11.25 -28.75
C ALA A 19 51.02 -12.12 -29.58
N THR A 20 51.83 -12.96 -28.92
CA THR A 20 52.86 -13.84 -29.51
C THR A 20 52.64 -15.28 -29.07
N THR A 21 53.22 -16.26 -29.80
CA THR A 21 53.08 -17.72 -29.51
C THR A 21 54.38 -18.47 -29.61
N LEU A 22 54.46 -19.53 -28.81
CA LEU A 22 55.44 -20.60 -28.92
C LEU A 22 54.88 -21.76 -29.76
N VAL A 23 55.81 -22.50 -30.37
CA VAL A 23 55.58 -23.60 -31.31
C VAL A 23 55.93 -24.91 -30.59
N ASP A 24 55.00 -25.85 -30.48
CA ASP A 24 55.31 -27.20 -30.04
C ASP A 24 55.82 -28.05 -31.23
N TYR A 25 56.92 -28.75 -31.00
CA TYR A 25 57.68 -29.50 -32.00
C TYR A 25 57.36 -30.99 -31.89
N GLU A 26 56.71 -31.58 -32.90
CA GLU A 26 56.67 -33.04 -33.06
C GLU A 26 57.52 -33.48 -34.24
N GLN A 27 58.60 -34.20 -33.94
CA GLN A 27 59.51 -34.79 -34.92
C GLN A 27 58.94 -36.13 -35.39
N LEU A 28 58.24 -36.14 -36.53
CA LEU A 28 57.91 -37.40 -37.20
C LEU A 28 59.14 -37.86 -38.01
N GLY A 29 59.75 -38.95 -37.58
CA GLY A 29 60.99 -39.47 -38.18
C GLY A 29 60.87 -39.76 -39.68
N GLY A 30 61.70 -39.09 -40.47
CA GLY A 30 61.87 -39.29 -41.91
C GLY A 30 62.67 -38.14 -42.51
N LYS A 31 63.53 -38.41 -43.50
CA LYS A 31 64.53 -37.45 -44.01
C LYS A 31 63.95 -36.25 -44.79
N HIS A 32 62.63 -36.14 -44.86
CA HIS A 32 61.87 -35.12 -45.60
C HIS A 32 60.50 -34.92 -44.92
N THR A 33 60.33 -33.84 -44.15
CA THR A 33 59.13 -33.54 -43.36
C THR A 33 58.64 -32.12 -43.62
N VAL A 34 57.35 -31.98 -43.92
CA VAL A 34 56.66 -30.68 -43.97
C VAL A 34 56.30 -30.29 -42.53
N HIS A 35 56.78 -29.14 -42.07
CA HIS A 35 56.52 -28.62 -40.73
C HIS A 35 55.52 -27.48 -40.81
N LEU A 36 54.44 -27.55 -40.04
CA LEU A 36 53.48 -26.45 -39.90
C LEU A 36 53.76 -25.72 -38.59
N GLY A 37 54.38 -24.53 -38.67
CA GLY A 37 54.69 -23.70 -37.52
C GLY A 37 53.75 -22.50 -37.47
N ILE A 38 52.90 -22.40 -36.45
CA ILE A 38 52.08 -21.20 -36.26
C ILE A 38 52.97 -20.14 -35.62
N GLN A 39 53.54 -19.21 -36.40
CA GLN A 39 54.16 -18.00 -35.87
C GLN A 39 53.16 -16.84 -35.97
N ALA A 40 52.02 -16.96 -35.29
CA ALA A 40 50.97 -15.95 -35.35
C ALA A 40 51.28 -14.84 -34.34
N SER A 41 51.55 -13.64 -34.83
CA SER A 41 51.15 -12.43 -34.11
C SER A 41 49.74 -12.08 -34.56
N LEU A 42 48.91 -11.56 -33.67
CA LEU A 42 47.53 -11.20 -33.99
C LEU A 42 47.46 -9.68 -34.15
N ARG A 43 47.14 -9.18 -35.35
CA ARG A 43 46.66 -7.80 -35.53
C ARG A 43 45.32 -7.83 -36.22
N LEU A 44 44.27 -7.49 -35.48
CA LEU A 44 42.97 -7.19 -36.07
C LEU A 44 43.05 -5.79 -36.72
N LYS A 45 43.05 -5.73 -38.06
CA LYS A 45 42.82 -4.49 -38.81
C LYS A 45 41.45 -4.54 -39.45
N PHE A 46 40.60 -3.59 -39.10
CA PHE A 46 39.36 -3.32 -39.83
C PHE A 46 39.73 -2.62 -41.14
N GLY A 47 39.64 -3.34 -42.26
CA GLY A 47 39.73 -2.73 -43.58
C GLY A 47 38.48 -1.89 -43.84
N VAL A 48 38.65 -0.70 -44.42
CA VAL A 48 37.58 0.30 -44.63
C VAL A 48 36.48 -0.17 -45.61
N SER A 49 36.49 -1.43 -46.07
CA SER A 49 35.42 -2.03 -46.87
C SER A 49 35.52 -3.57 -46.99
N GLY A 50 35.88 -4.30 -45.94
CA GLY A 50 35.99 -5.76 -46.06
C GLY A 50 36.33 -6.48 -44.76
N ASN A 51 35.79 -7.70 -44.63
CA ASN A 51 35.83 -8.62 -43.49
C ASN A 51 37.12 -8.57 -42.65
N PRO A 52 37.01 -8.64 -41.30
CA PRO A 52 38.17 -8.61 -40.42
C PRO A 52 39.05 -9.85 -40.61
N TYR A 53 40.37 -9.63 -40.62
CA TYR A 53 41.40 -10.66 -40.74
C TYR A 53 41.79 -11.14 -39.34
N LEU A 54 41.85 -12.44 -39.13
CA LEU A 54 42.15 -13.04 -37.83
C LEU A 54 43.66 -13.12 -37.56
N THR A 55 44.54 -13.18 -38.58
CA THR A 55 45.99 -13.44 -38.38
C THR A 55 46.86 -12.37 -39.04
N SER A 56 47.86 -11.83 -38.31
CA SER A 56 48.88 -10.93 -38.89
C SER A 56 50.19 -10.94 -38.06
N PRO A 57 51.24 -11.67 -38.50
CA PRO A 57 51.41 -12.29 -39.82
C PRO A 57 50.59 -13.58 -40.03
N PRO A 58 50.38 -14.00 -41.30
CA PRO A 58 49.66 -15.22 -41.65
C PRO A 58 50.31 -16.50 -41.10
N ILE A 59 49.55 -17.61 -41.14
CA ILE A 59 50.09 -18.94 -40.83
C ILE A 59 51.06 -19.35 -41.93
N HIS A 60 52.21 -19.89 -41.52
CA HIS A 60 53.25 -20.36 -42.44
C HIS A 60 53.53 -21.85 -42.21
N ALA A 61 53.57 -22.62 -43.28
CA ALA A 61 54.18 -23.94 -43.30
C ALA A 61 55.54 -23.86 -43.99
N TYR A 62 56.46 -24.72 -43.58
CA TYR A 62 57.80 -24.84 -44.15
C TYR A 62 58.02 -26.27 -44.65
N ASP A 63 58.52 -26.39 -45.88
CA ASP A 63 59.04 -27.64 -46.43
C ASP A 63 60.57 -27.56 -46.49
N GLY A 64 61.25 -28.56 -45.92
CA GLY A 64 62.71 -28.64 -45.85
C GLY A 64 63.38 -29.04 -47.17
N ASP A 65 62.61 -29.37 -48.20
CA ASP A 65 63.09 -29.86 -49.49
C ASP A 65 63.59 -28.68 -50.38
N ARG A 66 64.85 -28.72 -50.85
CA ARG A 66 65.42 -27.70 -51.74
C ARG A 66 64.93 -27.89 -53.19
N GLY A 67 64.01 -27.06 -53.68
CA GLY A 67 63.64 -27.01 -55.11
C GLY A 67 62.23 -26.45 -55.41
N ILE A 68 61.87 -26.40 -56.70
CA ILE A 68 60.70 -25.71 -57.31
C ILE A 68 59.30 -26.22 -56.90
N ASN A 69 59.16 -27.19 -55.98
CA ASN A 69 57.86 -27.62 -55.46
C ASN A 69 57.43 -26.89 -54.17
N ASP A 70 57.91 -25.66 -54.00
CA ASP A 70 57.76 -24.82 -52.81
C ASP A 70 56.36 -24.16 -52.67
N THR A 71 55.34 -24.78 -53.27
CA THR A 71 53.97 -24.23 -53.26
C THR A 71 53.10 -25.02 -52.31
N ILE A 72 52.95 -24.48 -51.11
CA ILE A 72 52.05 -25.01 -50.08
C ILE A 72 50.65 -24.42 -50.26
N ARG A 73 49.63 -25.26 -50.13
CA ARG A 73 48.23 -24.82 -50.06
C ARG A 73 47.65 -25.03 -48.68
N TYR A 74 46.96 -24.02 -48.19
CA TYR A 74 46.28 -24.05 -46.91
C TYR A 74 44.78 -24.33 -47.08
N ASN A 75 44.23 -25.15 -46.19
CA ASN A 75 42.81 -25.46 -46.10
C ASN A 75 42.36 -25.55 -44.64
N ILE A 76 41.07 -25.29 -44.38
CA ILE A 76 40.41 -25.66 -43.13
C ILE A 76 39.78 -27.05 -43.35
N GLU A 77 40.23 -28.05 -42.59
CA GLU A 77 39.83 -29.44 -42.78
C GLU A 77 38.49 -29.78 -42.12
N ASN A 78 38.12 -29.07 -41.04
CA ASN A 78 36.86 -29.28 -40.35
C ASN A 78 35.73 -28.34 -40.85
N GLU A 79 34.51 -28.54 -40.34
CA GLU A 79 33.29 -27.82 -40.77
C GLU A 79 33.24 -26.32 -40.37
N MET A 80 34.39 -25.73 -40.03
CA MET A 80 34.53 -24.31 -39.66
C MET A 80 34.62 -23.37 -40.87
N ASN A 81 34.59 -23.92 -42.10
CA ASN A 81 34.67 -23.17 -43.36
C ASN A 81 33.46 -22.24 -43.64
N THR A 82 32.38 -22.37 -42.86
CA THR A 82 31.19 -21.51 -42.94
C THR A 82 31.35 -20.22 -42.14
N THR A 83 32.21 -20.22 -41.11
CA THR A 83 32.47 -19.09 -40.21
C THR A 83 33.83 -18.47 -40.46
N PHE A 84 34.82 -19.27 -40.86
CA PHE A 84 36.17 -18.83 -41.16
C PHE A 84 36.58 -19.22 -42.57
N ARG A 85 37.43 -18.41 -43.19
CA ARG A 85 38.07 -18.72 -44.46
C ARG A 85 39.56 -18.60 -44.33
N ILE A 86 40.31 -19.50 -44.95
CA ILE A 86 41.74 -19.35 -45.13
C ILE A 86 42.06 -19.06 -46.59
N ASN A 87 42.96 -18.11 -46.84
CA ASN A 87 43.54 -17.92 -48.16
C ASN A 87 44.50 -19.09 -48.44
N ASN A 88 44.22 -19.84 -49.51
CA ASN A 88 44.94 -21.07 -49.82
C ASN A 88 46.40 -20.83 -50.28
N ILE A 89 46.82 -19.58 -50.50
CA ILE A 89 48.19 -19.21 -50.87
C ILE A 89 48.88 -18.47 -49.72
N SER A 90 48.25 -17.42 -49.18
CA SER A 90 48.89 -16.57 -48.17
C SER A 90 48.82 -17.14 -46.75
N GLY A 91 47.90 -18.09 -46.47
CA GLY A 91 47.68 -18.60 -45.12
C GLY A 91 46.94 -17.62 -44.19
N GLU A 92 46.45 -16.50 -44.72
CA GLU A 92 45.65 -15.52 -43.96
C GLU A 92 44.25 -16.09 -43.67
N ILE A 93 43.82 -15.99 -42.41
CA ILE A 93 42.47 -16.37 -41.98
C ILE A 93 41.57 -15.14 -41.88
N TYR A 94 40.34 -15.29 -42.34
CA TYR A 94 39.29 -14.28 -42.38
C TYR A 94 38.08 -14.79 -41.63
N VAL A 95 37.39 -13.87 -40.95
CA VAL A 95 36.10 -14.14 -40.35
C VAL A 95 35.02 -13.85 -41.40
N LEU A 96 34.16 -14.83 -41.68
CA LEU A 96 33.07 -14.71 -42.66
C LEU A 96 31.73 -14.29 -42.04
N ARG A 97 31.57 -14.53 -40.73
CA ARG A 97 30.36 -14.21 -39.96
C ARG A 97 30.76 -13.56 -38.65
N GLU A 98 29.95 -12.64 -38.16
CA GLU A 98 30.18 -12.00 -36.87
C GLU A 98 30.30 -13.06 -35.76
N LEU A 99 31.25 -12.82 -34.86
CA LEU A 99 31.46 -13.63 -33.66
C LEU A 99 30.76 -12.91 -32.52
N ASP A 100 29.85 -13.62 -31.86
CA ASP A 100 28.98 -13.10 -30.81
C ASP A 100 29.20 -13.95 -29.56
N ALA A 101 29.63 -13.35 -28.46
CA ALA A 101 29.87 -14.04 -27.20
C ALA A 101 28.55 -14.37 -26.47
N ASP A 102 27.49 -13.64 -26.76
CA ASP A 102 26.27 -13.54 -25.95
C ASP A 102 25.13 -14.43 -26.49
N GLY A 103 25.29 -14.91 -27.72
CA GLY A 103 24.47 -15.96 -28.32
C GLY A 103 25.25 -17.07 -29.05
N GLY A 104 26.56 -16.90 -29.23
CA GLY A 104 27.41 -17.79 -30.03
C GLY A 104 28.32 -18.72 -29.21
N LEU A 105 29.40 -19.17 -29.87
CA LEU A 105 30.39 -20.06 -29.25
C LEU A 105 31.53 -19.25 -28.64
N ASP A 106 31.90 -19.57 -27.40
CA ASP A 106 33.04 -18.94 -26.71
C ASP A 106 34.40 -19.38 -27.26
N LEU A 107 34.44 -20.54 -27.92
CA LEU A 107 35.66 -21.14 -28.44
C LEU A 107 35.38 -21.85 -29.77
N TYR A 108 36.12 -21.46 -30.80
CA TYR A 108 36.19 -22.20 -32.06
C TYR A 108 37.50 -22.96 -32.13
N VAL A 109 37.42 -24.22 -32.55
CA VAL A 109 38.57 -25.10 -32.78
C VAL A 109 38.68 -25.34 -34.28
N ILE A 110 39.70 -24.79 -34.91
CA ILE A 110 39.89 -24.83 -36.37
C ILE A 110 41.04 -25.79 -36.67
N ILE A 111 40.78 -26.82 -37.50
CA ILE A 111 41.82 -27.74 -37.93
C ILE A 111 42.34 -27.26 -39.28
N LEU A 112 43.60 -26.86 -39.30
CA LEU A 112 44.29 -26.33 -40.48
C LEU A 112 45.11 -27.45 -41.13
N LYS A 113 45.09 -27.50 -42.45
CA LYS A 113 45.87 -28.45 -43.26
C LYS A 113 46.70 -27.69 -44.27
N ALA A 114 48.01 -27.95 -44.25
CA ALA A 114 48.94 -27.53 -45.28
C ALA A 114 49.22 -28.73 -46.20
N THR A 115 49.16 -28.52 -47.51
CA THR A 115 49.42 -29.56 -48.53
C THR A 115 50.47 -29.08 -49.52
N GLU A 116 51.51 -29.88 -49.71
CA GLU A 116 52.53 -29.66 -50.75
C GLU A 116 51.92 -29.94 -52.14
N GLN A 117 52.07 -29.00 -53.09
CA GLN A 117 51.65 -29.23 -54.48
C GLN A 117 52.71 -30.05 -55.25
N SER A 118 52.83 -31.33 -54.92
CA SER A 118 53.72 -32.28 -55.61
C SER A 118 53.00 -33.58 -56.00
N ASN A 119 53.61 -34.38 -56.88
CA ASN A 119 53.06 -35.67 -57.32
C ASN A 119 52.93 -36.71 -56.18
N THR A 120 53.59 -36.46 -55.05
CA THR A 120 53.51 -37.24 -53.81
C THR A 120 53.05 -36.35 -52.66
N ALA A 121 51.98 -35.59 -52.88
CA ALA A 121 51.49 -34.53 -51.98
C ALA A 121 51.54 -34.93 -50.51
N ARG A 122 52.43 -34.30 -49.74
CA ARG A 122 52.52 -34.45 -48.29
C ARG A 122 51.63 -33.44 -47.61
N THR A 123 51.13 -33.81 -46.43
CA THR A 123 50.24 -32.97 -45.64
C THR A 123 50.74 -32.81 -44.21
N ALA A 124 50.49 -31.64 -43.63
CA ALA A 124 50.68 -31.35 -42.23
C ALA A 124 49.39 -30.73 -41.66
N MET A 125 49.05 -31.05 -40.42
CA MET A 125 47.87 -30.50 -39.74
C MET A 125 48.28 -29.75 -38.47
N SER A 126 47.51 -28.72 -38.11
CA SER A 126 47.64 -28.01 -36.84
C SER A 126 46.26 -27.55 -36.37
N THR A 127 46.10 -27.41 -35.05
CA THR A 127 44.86 -26.90 -34.45
C THR A 127 45.03 -25.44 -34.05
N LEU A 128 44.08 -24.60 -34.45
CA LEU A 128 43.98 -23.20 -34.03
C LEU A 128 42.78 -23.03 -33.10
N TYR A 129 43.04 -22.49 -31.90
CA TYR A 129 42.02 -22.14 -30.93
C TYR A 129 41.69 -20.66 -31.04
N VAL A 130 40.42 -20.33 -31.28
CA VAL A 130 39.93 -18.95 -31.37
C VAL A 130 38.93 -18.72 -30.24
N ARG A 131 39.35 -18.00 -29.20
CA ARG A 131 38.48 -17.62 -28.09
C ARG A 131 37.77 -16.30 -28.41
N VAL A 132 36.46 -16.29 -28.28
CA VAL A 132 35.67 -15.06 -28.37
C VAL A 132 35.71 -14.37 -27.01
N ILE A 133 35.94 -13.07 -27.01
CA ILE A 133 35.94 -12.26 -25.79
C ILE A 133 34.69 -11.42 -25.81
N ASP A 134 33.92 -11.58 -24.75
CA ASP A 134 32.72 -10.82 -24.46
C ASP A 134 33.03 -9.33 -24.31
N LEU A 135 32.17 -8.50 -24.92
CA LEU A 135 32.21 -7.05 -24.88
C LEU A 135 30.93 -6.56 -24.20
N ASN A 136 31.02 -5.46 -23.47
CA ASN A 136 29.84 -4.83 -22.90
C ASN A 136 29.05 -4.09 -23.99
N ASP A 137 28.26 -4.82 -24.77
CA ASP A 137 27.52 -4.31 -25.92
C ASP A 137 26.00 -4.54 -25.85
N ASN A 138 25.51 -5.23 -24.83
CA ASN A 138 24.09 -5.31 -24.52
C ASN A 138 23.73 -4.47 -23.28
N PRO A 139 22.59 -3.75 -23.31
CA PRO A 139 22.10 -3.07 -22.13
C PRO A 139 21.40 -4.06 -21.19
N PRO A 140 21.35 -3.78 -19.87
CA PRO A 140 20.45 -4.49 -18.98
C PRO A 140 19.01 -4.21 -19.38
N ILE A 141 18.14 -5.22 -19.35
CA ILE A 141 16.73 -5.13 -19.80
C ILE A 141 15.80 -5.40 -18.63
N CYS A 142 14.95 -4.42 -18.29
CA CYS A 142 13.92 -4.57 -17.27
C CYS A 142 12.71 -5.33 -17.83
N SER A 143 12.38 -6.48 -17.23
CA SER A 143 11.23 -7.29 -17.65
C SER A 143 10.51 -7.88 -16.43
N PRO A 144 9.23 -7.52 -16.20
CA PRO A 144 8.43 -6.54 -16.95
C PRO A 144 8.95 -5.10 -16.82
N ASN A 145 8.47 -4.19 -17.68
CA ASN A 145 8.81 -2.76 -17.63
C ASN A 145 7.80 -1.92 -16.82
N HIS A 146 6.73 -2.54 -16.30
CA HIS A 146 5.73 -1.92 -15.42
C HIS A 146 5.42 -2.85 -14.26
N TYR A 147 5.42 -2.29 -13.05
CA TYR A 147 5.08 -3.00 -11.81
C TYR A 147 3.95 -2.27 -11.08
N ASN A 148 3.04 -3.04 -10.51
CA ASN A 148 1.98 -2.54 -9.65
C ASN A 148 2.03 -3.28 -8.33
N CYS A 149 2.40 -2.57 -7.27
CA CYS A 149 2.61 -3.12 -5.93
C CYS A 149 1.67 -2.43 -4.94
N ASN A 150 1.43 -3.08 -3.80
CA ASN A 150 0.66 -2.49 -2.71
C ASN A 150 1.49 -2.50 -1.42
N VAL A 151 1.35 -1.47 -0.61
CA VAL A 151 1.93 -1.40 0.73
C VAL A 151 0.93 -0.73 1.65
N THR A 152 0.80 -1.21 2.87
CA THR A 152 -0.03 -0.53 3.87
C THR A 152 0.66 0.76 4.30
N GLU A 153 -0.09 1.84 4.48
CA GLU A 153 0.47 3.06 5.05
C GLU A 153 1.05 2.80 6.46
N HIS A 154 1.95 3.65 6.93
CA HIS A 154 2.68 3.44 8.18
C HIS A 154 3.43 2.08 8.28
N SER A 155 3.69 1.41 7.16
CA SER A 155 4.51 0.19 7.13
C SER A 155 5.90 0.45 7.70
N ALA A 156 6.46 -0.56 8.37
CA ALA A 156 7.73 -0.41 9.07
C ALA A 156 8.90 -0.19 8.11
N VAL A 157 9.85 0.65 8.52
CA VAL A 157 11.10 0.87 7.77
C VAL A 157 11.82 -0.47 7.55
N GLY A 158 12.29 -0.71 6.32
CA GLY A 158 12.94 -1.94 5.89
C GLY A 158 11.97 -3.02 5.39
N GLN A 159 10.66 -2.85 5.50
CA GLN A 159 9.69 -3.78 4.91
C GLN A 159 9.84 -3.80 3.39
N VAL A 160 9.95 -5.01 2.83
CA VAL A 160 10.00 -5.22 1.37
C VAL A 160 8.59 -5.07 0.79
N ILE A 161 8.47 -4.22 -0.23
CA ILE A 161 7.20 -3.95 -0.93
C ILE A 161 7.09 -4.87 -2.15
N CYS A 162 8.07 -4.80 -3.05
CA CYS A 162 8.16 -5.64 -4.23
C CYS A 162 9.60 -5.63 -4.78
N SER A 163 9.85 -6.37 -5.87
CA SER A 163 11.16 -6.47 -6.52
C SER A 163 11.06 -6.17 -8.01
N VAL A 164 12.03 -5.44 -8.54
CA VAL A 164 12.20 -5.20 -9.98
C VAL A 164 13.25 -6.13 -10.53
N THR A 165 12.93 -6.80 -11.64
CA THR A 165 13.82 -7.74 -12.32
C THR A 165 14.34 -7.16 -13.63
N ALA A 166 15.64 -7.27 -13.82
CA ALA A 166 16.33 -6.98 -15.06
C ALA A 166 17.32 -8.10 -15.39
N THR A 167 17.68 -8.22 -16.66
CA THR A 167 18.66 -9.20 -17.14
C THR A 167 19.55 -8.55 -18.18
N ASP A 168 20.83 -8.85 -18.12
CA ASP A 168 21.81 -8.50 -19.16
C ASP A 168 22.20 -9.78 -19.91
N LYS A 169 22.47 -9.66 -21.21
CA LYS A 169 22.88 -10.80 -22.04
C LYS A 169 24.38 -11.02 -21.99
N ASP A 170 25.14 -9.99 -21.67
CA ASP A 170 26.58 -10.05 -21.60
C ASP A 170 27.03 -10.99 -20.48
N LYS A 171 28.26 -11.50 -20.56
CA LYS A 171 28.79 -12.47 -19.62
C LYS A 171 29.61 -11.82 -18.51
N ASP A 172 29.82 -12.58 -17.44
CA ASP A 172 30.73 -12.27 -16.34
C ASP A 172 30.59 -10.85 -15.74
N GLN A 173 31.54 -9.94 -16.03
CA GLN A 173 31.54 -8.57 -15.49
C GLN A 173 30.78 -7.59 -16.40
N ASN A 174 30.70 -7.88 -17.69
CA ASN A 174 29.98 -7.05 -18.65
C ASN A 174 28.47 -7.15 -18.38
N GLY A 175 27.97 -8.37 -18.13
CA GLY A 175 26.58 -8.60 -17.74
C GLY A 175 26.18 -8.15 -16.33
N LYS A 176 27.07 -7.48 -15.59
CA LYS A 176 26.73 -6.91 -14.29
C LYS A 176 26.15 -5.51 -14.44
N PHE A 177 25.09 -5.27 -13.70
CA PHE A 177 24.41 -3.99 -13.61
C PHE A 177 23.97 -3.73 -12.17
N SER A 178 23.53 -2.51 -11.90
CA SER A 178 22.95 -2.10 -10.63
C SER A 178 21.62 -1.37 -10.83
N TYR A 179 20.75 -1.44 -9.83
CA TYR A 179 19.50 -0.70 -9.81
C TYR A 179 19.65 0.65 -9.10
N GLU A 180 19.03 1.67 -9.67
CA GLU A 180 18.92 3.02 -9.11
C GLU A 180 17.45 3.45 -9.11
N LEU A 181 17.01 4.12 -8.04
CA LEU A 181 15.65 4.62 -7.89
C LEU A 181 15.61 6.15 -8.01
N THR A 182 14.76 6.67 -8.90
CA THR A 182 14.45 8.11 -8.95
C THR A 182 13.19 8.40 -8.14
N ASN A 183 13.17 9.53 -7.42
CA ASN A 183 12.08 9.96 -6.53
C ASN A 183 11.83 9.05 -5.30
N GLY A 184 12.88 8.42 -4.77
CA GLY A 184 12.86 7.54 -3.59
C GLY A 184 12.90 8.27 -2.23
N ASN A 185 11.95 9.16 -1.97
CA ASN A 185 11.86 9.82 -0.66
C ASN A 185 11.32 8.85 0.40
N ALA A 186 10.16 8.24 0.13
CA ALA A 186 9.48 7.32 1.03
C ALA A 186 10.04 5.88 0.99
N VAL A 187 10.72 5.51 -0.10
CA VAL A 187 11.21 4.15 -0.35
C VAL A 187 12.63 4.16 -0.92
N ASP A 188 13.35 3.06 -0.76
CA ASP A 188 14.65 2.82 -1.39
C ASP A 188 14.62 1.56 -2.29
N ILE A 189 15.72 1.30 -2.98
CA ILE A 189 15.93 0.07 -3.75
C ILE A 189 17.28 -0.56 -3.41
N ASP A 190 17.30 -1.88 -3.26
CA ASP A 190 18.53 -2.65 -3.19
C ASP A 190 19.24 -2.63 -4.57
N PRO A 191 20.46 -2.09 -4.67
CA PRO A 191 21.12 -1.91 -5.96
C PRO A 191 21.55 -3.22 -6.62
N ILE A 192 21.57 -4.34 -5.90
CA ILE A 192 21.99 -5.65 -6.41
C ILE A 192 20.77 -6.50 -6.75
N TYR A 193 19.79 -6.54 -5.85
CA TYR A 193 18.66 -7.46 -5.96
C TYR A 193 17.37 -6.81 -6.45
N GLY A 194 17.32 -5.48 -6.56
CA GLY A 194 16.14 -4.75 -7.04
C GLY A 194 14.97 -4.76 -6.07
N TYR A 195 15.17 -5.11 -4.79
CA TYR A 195 14.13 -5.05 -3.76
C TYR A 195 13.81 -3.61 -3.39
N ILE A 196 12.56 -3.20 -3.55
CA ILE A 196 12.06 -1.91 -3.09
C ILE A 196 11.59 -2.05 -1.65
N ARG A 197 12.09 -1.20 -0.75
CA ARG A 197 11.75 -1.24 0.67
C ARG A 197 11.30 0.11 1.20
N VAL A 198 10.56 0.08 2.29
CA VAL A 198 10.17 1.29 3.02
C VAL A 198 11.41 1.96 3.61
N LYS A 199 11.61 3.23 3.28
CA LYS A 199 12.71 4.06 3.79
C LYS A 199 12.23 5.00 4.89
N ASP A 200 11.07 5.61 4.68
CA ASP A 200 10.43 6.49 5.66
C ASP A 200 8.94 6.16 5.76
N SER A 201 8.58 5.58 6.91
CA SER A 201 7.21 5.17 7.21
C SER A 201 6.24 6.37 7.27
N GLN A 202 6.72 7.55 7.69
CA GLN A 202 5.89 8.76 7.82
C GLN A 202 5.53 9.39 6.48
N MET A 203 6.26 9.04 5.41
CA MET A 203 5.94 9.47 4.06
C MET A 203 4.97 8.51 3.34
N LEU A 204 4.60 7.41 3.99
CA LEU A 204 3.55 6.50 3.53
C LEU A 204 2.28 6.85 4.31
N ASP A 205 1.61 7.91 3.84
CA ASP A 205 0.34 8.43 4.33
C ASP A 205 -0.61 8.54 3.12
N ARG A 206 -1.69 7.77 3.15
CA ARG A 206 -2.65 7.63 2.05
C ARG A 206 -3.54 8.87 1.92
N GLU A 207 -3.84 9.54 3.03
CA GLU A 207 -4.60 10.80 3.06
C GLU A 207 -3.83 11.92 2.36
N THR A 208 -2.49 11.94 2.51
CA THR A 208 -1.62 12.86 1.76
C THR A 208 -1.45 12.44 0.30
N GLY A 209 -1.38 11.13 0.02
CA GLY A 209 -1.26 10.62 -1.34
C GLY A 209 -1.38 9.11 -1.48
N SER A 210 -2.50 8.64 -2.02
CA SER A 210 -2.80 7.19 -2.19
C SER A 210 -1.87 6.38 -3.11
N ARG A 211 -0.97 7.02 -3.88
CA ARG A 211 -0.07 6.33 -4.81
C ARG A 211 1.30 6.97 -4.90
N LEU A 212 2.33 6.13 -5.01
CA LEU A 212 3.69 6.53 -5.35
C LEU A 212 4.01 6.10 -6.78
N PHE A 213 4.51 7.03 -7.58
CA PHE A 213 4.99 6.79 -8.94
C PHE A 213 6.51 6.87 -8.98
N LEU A 214 7.14 5.73 -9.22
CA LEU A 214 8.57 5.55 -9.14
C LEU A 214 9.12 5.13 -10.50
N LYS A 215 10.40 5.46 -10.71
CA LYS A 215 11.16 5.03 -11.89
C LYS A 215 12.44 4.35 -11.45
N VAL A 216 12.54 3.07 -11.74
CA VAL A 216 13.75 2.27 -11.51
C VAL A 216 14.56 2.24 -12.78
N THR A 217 15.86 2.49 -12.67
CA THR A 217 16.83 2.39 -13.76
C THR A 217 17.77 1.24 -13.45
N ALA A 218 17.84 0.24 -14.35
CA ALA A 218 18.93 -0.72 -14.35
C ALA A 218 20.07 -0.13 -15.19
N LYS A 219 21.29 -0.15 -14.66
CA LYS A 219 22.45 0.52 -15.25
C LYS A 219 23.65 -0.41 -15.28
N SER A 220 24.26 -0.57 -16.45
CA SER A 220 25.45 -1.40 -16.65
C SER A 220 26.58 -0.98 -15.70
N SER A 221 27.49 -1.91 -15.41
CA SER A 221 28.60 -1.70 -14.47
C SER A 221 29.53 -0.54 -14.86
N ASP A 222 29.70 -0.28 -16.16
CA ASP A 222 30.47 0.85 -16.69
C ASP A 222 29.68 2.16 -16.76
N GLY A 223 28.36 2.10 -16.49
CA GLY A 223 27.43 3.23 -16.48
C GLY A 223 27.01 3.75 -17.86
N ASN A 224 27.40 3.10 -18.95
CA ASN A 224 27.14 3.57 -20.32
C ASN A 224 25.78 3.14 -20.87
N MET A 225 25.23 2.03 -20.37
CA MET A 225 23.99 1.44 -20.87
C MET A 225 22.95 1.33 -19.75
N THR A 226 21.69 1.63 -20.08
CA THR A 226 20.60 1.63 -19.09
C THR A 226 19.28 1.22 -19.71
N ASP A 227 18.42 0.61 -18.90
CA ASP A 227 17.00 0.47 -19.17
C ASP A 227 16.16 0.86 -17.95
N LYS A 228 14.86 1.12 -18.13
CA LYS A 228 14.00 1.69 -17.10
C LYS A 228 12.68 0.96 -16.98
N ALA A 229 12.23 0.80 -15.73
CA ALA A 229 10.90 0.32 -15.39
C ALA A 229 10.12 1.36 -14.57
N ASN A 230 8.83 1.43 -14.84
CA ASN A 230 7.91 2.23 -14.03
C ASN A 230 7.31 1.34 -12.92
N VAL A 231 7.28 1.86 -11.69
CA VAL A 231 6.69 1.16 -10.55
C VAL A 231 5.62 2.05 -9.93
N THR A 232 4.40 1.55 -9.87
CA THR A 232 3.30 2.17 -9.15
C THR A 232 3.08 1.42 -7.85
N ILE A 233 3.16 2.13 -6.72
CA ILE A 233 2.85 1.57 -5.40
C ILE A 233 1.53 2.19 -4.94
N ASN A 234 0.51 1.36 -4.67
CA ASN A 234 -0.74 1.82 -4.06
C ASN A 234 -0.65 1.68 -2.54
N LEU A 235 -1.04 2.73 -1.82
CA LEU A 235 -1.15 2.70 -0.37
C LEU A 235 -2.48 2.06 0.04
N ILE A 236 -2.41 1.07 0.93
CA ILE A 236 -3.57 0.47 1.58
C ILE A 236 -3.84 1.24 2.87
N ASP A 237 -5.09 1.67 2.98
CA ASP A 237 -5.66 2.45 4.08
C ASP A 237 -5.61 1.71 5.44
N ILE A 238 -5.23 2.42 6.48
CA ILE A 238 -5.40 2.09 7.90
C ILE A 238 -6.43 3.06 8.48
N ASN A 239 -7.25 2.59 9.42
CA ASN A 239 -8.14 3.48 10.17
C ASN A 239 -7.35 4.22 11.25
N ASP A 240 -6.73 5.34 10.88
CA ASP A 240 -5.96 6.17 11.80
C ASP A 240 -6.45 7.62 11.89
N ASN A 241 -7.39 8.02 11.04
CA ASN A 241 -8.14 9.25 11.22
C ASN A 241 -9.44 8.99 11.98
N SER A 242 -9.78 9.92 12.87
CA SER A 242 -11.09 9.89 13.52
C SER A 242 -12.01 10.87 12.82
N PRO A 243 -13.33 10.60 12.75
CA PRO A 243 -14.24 11.52 12.09
C PRO A 243 -14.23 12.91 12.73
N ILE A 244 -14.39 13.94 11.92
CA ILE A 244 -14.42 15.34 12.35
C ILE A 244 -15.74 15.96 11.91
N PHE A 245 -16.48 16.54 12.86
CA PHE A 245 -17.68 17.32 12.54
C PHE A 245 -17.32 18.59 11.76
N ASN A 246 -18.16 18.97 10.80
CA ASN A 246 -17.94 20.20 10.02
C ASN A 246 -18.10 21.47 10.86
N GLN A 247 -18.74 21.37 12.02
CA GLN A 247 -18.98 22.48 12.94
C GLN A 247 -18.63 22.07 14.38
N SER A 248 -18.04 23.00 15.14
CA SER A 248 -17.78 22.86 16.57
C SER A 248 -19.05 22.89 17.43
N SER A 249 -20.15 23.38 16.86
CA SER A 249 -21.49 23.28 17.41
C SER A 249 -22.53 23.47 16.31
N TYR A 250 -23.65 22.76 16.41
CA TYR A 250 -24.81 22.92 15.55
C TYR A 250 -25.92 23.63 16.33
N ASN A 251 -26.58 24.60 15.70
CA ASN A 251 -27.75 25.27 16.26
C ASN A 251 -28.91 25.24 15.25
N PHE A 252 -30.03 24.64 15.63
CA PHE A 252 -31.25 24.63 14.84
C PHE A 252 -32.36 25.38 15.57
N ILE A 253 -33.01 26.29 14.85
CA ILE A 253 -34.24 26.94 15.31
C ILE A 253 -35.38 26.33 14.50
N VAL A 254 -36.33 25.71 15.18
CA VAL A 254 -37.50 25.07 14.54
C VAL A 254 -38.79 25.73 15.00
N GLN A 255 -39.67 25.97 14.04
CA GLN A 255 -40.99 26.58 14.24
C GLN A 255 -42.05 25.78 13.49
N ASN A 256 -43.24 25.61 14.09
CA ASN A 256 -44.41 24.96 13.47
C ASN A 256 -44.13 23.61 12.78
N ILE A 257 -43.23 22.80 13.36
CA ILE A 257 -42.81 21.51 12.80
C ILE A 257 -43.76 20.38 13.22
N SER A 258 -44.18 19.53 12.27
CA SER A 258 -44.97 18.32 12.55
C SER A 258 -44.08 17.14 12.90
N ILE A 259 -44.64 16.11 13.52
CA ILE A 259 -43.93 14.83 13.75
C ILE A 259 -43.54 14.22 12.39
N GLY A 260 -42.32 13.67 12.34
CA GLY A 260 -41.61 13.28 11.12
C GLY A 260 -40.96 14.46 10.38
N GLY A 261 -41.16 15.68 10.85
CA GLY A 261 -40.58 16.89 10.25
C GLY A 261 -39.07 16.93 10.38
N TYR A 262 -38.43 17.52 9.37
CA TYR A 262 -36.99 17.75 9.32
C TYR A 262 -36.57 18.91 10.23
N VAL A 263 -35.70 18.64 11.20
CA VAL A 263 -35.14 19.65 12.11
C VAL A 263 -33.86 20.24 11.53
N GLY A 264 -32.99 19.37 11.02
CA GLY A 264 -31.66 19.73 10.57
C GLY A 264 -30.84 18.50 10.24
N LYS A 265 -29.62 18.74 9.78
CA LYS A 265 -28.67 17.68 9.45
C LYS A 265 -27.30 18.07 10.01
N ILE A 266 -26.71 17.16 10.76
CA ILE A 266 -25.31 17.26 11.16
C ILE A 266 -24.45 16.49 10.16
N SER A 267 -23.19 16.88 10.02
CA SER A 267 -22.30 16.27 9.06
C SER A 267 -20.88 16.24 9.60
N ALA A 268 -20.27 15.07 9.51
CA ALA A 268 -18.86 14.86 9.73
C ALA A 268 -18.21 14.33 8.44
N PHE A 269 -16.89 14.36 8.41
CA PHE A 269 -16.07 13.67 7.43
C PHE A 269 -15.01 12.86 8.16
N ASP A 270 -14.62 11.75 7.56
CA ASP A 270 -13.46 10.97 7.95
C ASP A 270 -12.52 10.96 6.75
N LEU A 271 -11.21 11.10 7.00
CA LEU A 271 -10.23 11.23 5.93
C LEU A 271 -9.84 9.87 5.33
N ASP A 272 -10.06 8.76 6.05
CA ASP A 272 -9.76 7.39 5.65
C ASP A 272 -10.52 6.95 4.37
N SER A 273 -10.47 5.67 4.00
CA SER A 273 -11.11 5.14 2.78
C SER A 273 -11.97 3.90 2.99
N GLY A 274 -12.86 3.65 2.03
CA GLY A 274 -13.69 2.44 2.00
C GLY A 274 -14.59 2.31 3.22
N ASP A 275 -14.40 1.23 3.99
CA ASP A 275 -15.16 0.97 5.21
C ASP A 275 -14.69 1.83 6.40
N ASN A 276 -13.44 2.29 6.40
CA ASN A 276 -12.86 3.06 7.51
C ASN A 276 -13.46 4.47 7.60
N GLN A 277 -13.88 5.05 6.47
CA GLN A 277 -14.57 6.34 6.41
C GLN A 277 -16.09 6.29 6.68
N LYS A 278 -16.65 5.11 7.02
CA LYS A 278 -18.11 4.98 7.24
C LYS A 278 -18.51 5.61 8.57
N LEU A 279 -19.45 6.54 8.49
CA LEU A 279 -19.93 7.29 9.65
C LEU A 279 -21.15 6.62 10.28
N ASN A 280 -21.23 6.68 11.61
CA ASN A 280 -22.38 6.24 12.38
C ASN A 280 -22.73 7.28 13.44
N TYR A 281 -23.77 8.08 13.18
CA TYR A 281 -24.21 9.16 14.05
C TYR A 281 -25.06 8.62 15.21
N SER A 282 -24.86 9.19 16.39
CA SER A 282 -25.55 8.78 17.61
C SER A 282 -25.72 9.95 18.57
N TRP A 283 -26.65 9.78 19.50
CA TRP A 283 -26.80 10.69 20.62
C TRP A 283 -25.67 10.47 21.64
N GLY A 284 -25.00 11.55 22.03
CA GLY A 284 -23.95 11.56 23.05
C GLY A 284 -24.51 11.78 24.46
N LYS A 285 -23.73 12.43 25.34
CA LYS A 285 -24.20 12.74 26.71
C LYS A 285 -25.20 13.90 26.71
N CYS A 286 -26.31 13.74 27.43
CA CYS A 286 -27.23 14.82 27.76
C CYS A 286 -26.54 15.91 28.60
N LEU A 287 -26.62 17.17 28.17
CA LEU A 287 -26.05 18.30 28.91
C LEU A 287 -27.11 19.02 29.74
N SER A 288 -28.18 19.52 29.12
CA SER A 288 -29.32 20.10 29.83
C SER A 288 -30.52 20.35 28.92
N ASN A 289 -31.72 20.36 29.51
CA ASN A 289 -32.93 20.89 28.91
C ASN A 289 -33.38 22.10 29.72
N SER A 290 -33.74 23.19 29.04
CA SER A 290 -34.26 24.41 29.71
C SER A 290 -35.48 24.94 28.96
N GLY A 291 -36.48 25.44 29.69
CA GLY A 291 -37.76 25.91 29.12
C GLY A 291 -38.97 25.22 29.74
N THR A 292 -40.10 25.25 29.04
CA THR A 292 -41.39 24.66 29.50
C THR A 292 -41.52 23.17 29.18
N CYS A 293 -40.40 22.45 29.17
CA CYS A 293 -40.31 21.10 28.63
C CYS A 293 -41.05 20.10 29.52
N SER A 294 -42.27 19.73 29.12
CA SER A 294 -43.03 18.63 29.71
C SER A 294 -42.52 17.30 29.17
N GLY A 295 -41.37 16.85 29.66
CA GLY A 295 -40.81 15.53 29.33
C GLY A 295 -39.92 15.04 30.46
N ASP A 296 -39.98 13.73 30.73
CA ASP A 296 -39.18 13.05 31.77
C ASP A 296 -37.73 13.56 31.73
N ASN A 297 -37.30 14.24 32.80
CA ASN A 297 -35.97 14.84 32.97
C ASN A 297 -34.80 13.83 32.82
N ARG A 298 -35.13 12.56 32.54
CA ARG A 298 -34.22 11.43 32.33
C ARG A 298 -33.85 11.19 30.86
N ASN A 299 -34.52 11.80 29.87
CA ASN A 299 -34.20 11.57 28.45
C ASN A 299 -34.15 12.87 27.62
N CYS A 300 -32.99 13.52 27.54
CA CYS A 300 -32.80 14.77 26.80
C CYS A 300 -32.80 14.63 25.27
N PHE A 301 -32.85 13.40 24.75
CA PHE A 301 -32.91 13.16 23.31
C PHE A 301 -34.34 13.24 22.78
N PHE A 302 -35.34 12.96 23.62
CA PHE A 302 -36.74 13.12 23.24
C PHE A 302 -37.08 14.62 23.13
N PRO A 303 -37.84 15.06 22.10
CA PRO A 303 -38.56 14.27 21.09
C PRO A 303 -37.78 13.96 19.80
N PHE A 304 -36.46 14.15 19.74
CA PHE A 304 -35.70 14.04 18.49
C PHE A 304 -35.18 12.63 18.24
N THR A 305 -35.07 12.28 16.96
CA THR A 305 -34.33 11.10 16.48
C THR A 305 -33.24 11.56 15.53
N ILE A 306 -32.13 10.82 15.50
CA ILE A 306 -31.07 11.00 14.53
C ILE A 306 -30.95 9.75 13.69
N ASP A 307 -30.90 9.93 12.37
CA ASP A 307 -30.61 8.87 11.43
C ASP A 307 -29.09 8.57 11.46
N PRO A 308 -28.68 7.32 11.76
CA PRO A 308 -27.28 6.98 12.00
C PRO A 308 -26.40 7.05 10.74
N GLU A 309 -26.97 6.94 9.54
CA GLU A 309 -26.20 6.94 8.29
C GLU A 309 -26.09 8.34 7.70
N SER A 310 -27.19 9.11 7.75
CA SER A 310 -27.29 10.42 7.14
C SER A 310 -27.00 11.58 8.10
N GLY A 311 -27.10 11.38 9.41
CA GLY A 311 -27.01 12.46 10.39
C GLY A 311 -28.22 13.41 10.37
N THR A 312 -29.33 12.98 9.75
CA THR A 312 -30.57 13.75 9.69
C THR A 312 -31.29 13.69 11.03
N ILE A 313 -31.71 14.84 11.55
CA ILE A 313 -32.45 14.95 12.80
C ILE A 313 -33.92 15.21 12.46
N THR A 314 -34.81 14.42 13.05
CA THR A 314 -36.26 14.55 12.85
C THR A 314 -36.99 14.64 14.18
N LEU A 315 -38.16 15.28 14.16
CA LEU A 315 -39.06 15.34 15.30
C LEU A 315 -39.88 14.05 15.41
N ASN A 316 -39.78 13.32 16.51
CA ASN A 316 -40.49 12.06 16.76
C ASN A 316 -41.49 12.13 17.93
N GLY A 317 -41.79 13.34 18.42
CA GLY A 317 -42.70 13.54 19.54
C GLY A 317 -43.08 15.00 19.73
N CYS A 318 -44.04 15.23 20.61
CA CYS A 318 -44.48 16.57 20.96
C CYS A 318 -43.58 17.18 22.02
N THR A 319 -43.26 18.46 21.86
CA THR A 319 -42.53 19.26 22.85
C THR A 319 -43.28 20.57 23.07
N ALA A 320 -42.87 21.35 24.07
CA ALA A 320 -43.22 22.75 24.25
C ALA A 320 -42.12 23.66 23.64
N GLU A 321 -42.28 24.98 23.79
CA GLU A 321 -41.18 25.92 23.59
C GLU A 321 -40.04 25.60 24.56
N CYS A 322 -38.90 25.23 23.98
CA CYS A 322 -37.80 24.59 24.68
C CYS A 322 -36.47 24.85 24.00
N LEU A 323 -35.43 24.94 24.82
CA LEU A 323 -34.04 24.91 24.40
C LEU A 323 -33.42 23.59 24.84
N PHE A 324 -33.09 22.75 23.86
CA PHE A 324 -32.43 21.47 24.06
C PHE A 324 -30.93 21.63 23.81
N SER A 325 -30.11 21.17 24.76
CA SER A 325 -28.65 21.14 24.61
C SER A 325 -28.15 19.72 24.87
N THR A 326 -27.55 19.12 23.86
CA THR A 326 -27.05 17.75 23.93
C THR A 326 -25.74 17.62 23.16
N LEU A 327 -24.98 16.57 23.44
CA LEU A 327 -23.89 16.17 22.58
C LEU A 327 -24.39 15.19 21.53
N VAL A 328 -23.86 15.31 20.32
CA VAL A 328 -23.98 14.29 19.27
C VAL A 328 -22.61 13.68 19.02
N SER A 329 -22.57 12.38 18.77
CA SER A 329 -21.36 11.61 18.55
C SER A 329 -21.35 10.96 17.17
N VAL A 330 -20.16 10.85 16.61
CA VAL A 330 -19.86 10.01 15.45
C VAL A 330 -18.57 9.26 15.75
N LEU A 331 -18.69 7.94 15.94
CA LEU A 331 -17.61 7.10 16.48
C LEU A 331 -16.97 7.74 17.73
N CYS A 332 -15.72 8.20 17.63
CA CYS A 332 -14.93 8.76 18.72
C CYS A 332 -15.06 10.29 18.88
N SER A 333 -15.77 10.96 17.97
CA SER A 333 -15.88 12.43 17.93
C SER A 333 -17.19 12.90 18.52
N THR A 334 -17.18 14.06 19.21
CA THR A 334 -18.37 14.65 19.82
C THR A 334 -18.44 16.15 19.53
N THR A 335 -19.66 16.67 19.33
CA THR A 335 -19.90 18.10 19.17
C THR A 335 -21.19 18.52 19.87
N LEU A 336 -21.32 19.82 20.17
CA LEU A 336 -22.50 20.37 20.80
C LEU A 336 -23.63 20.54 19.77
N LEU A 337 -24.82 20.09 20.12
CA LEU A 337 -26.05 20.36 19.39
C LEU A 337 -27.01 21.15 20.28
N VAL A 338 -27.47 22.27 19.75
CA VAL A 338 -28.51 23.11 20.34
C VAL A 338 -29.72 23.10 19.41
N ILE A 339 -30.90 22.80 19.95
CA ILE A 339 -32.17 22.92 19.23
C ILE A 339 -33.07 23.85 20.02
N GLN A 340 -33.43 24.96 19.40
CA GLN A 340 -34.40 25.91 19.91
C GLN A 340 -35.73 25.68 19.21
N VAL A 341 -36.74 25.28 19.98
CA VAL A 341 -38.10 25.14 19.50
C VAL A 341 -38.85 26.41 19.85
N GLU A 342 -39.21 27.19 18.84
CA GLU A 342 -40.02 28.40 18.96
C GLU A 342 -41.41 28.12 18.41
N ASP A 343 -42.44 28.61 19.08
CA ASP A 343 -43.82 28.66 18.61
C ASP A 343 -44.33 27.35 17.96
N ILE A 344 -44.88 26.47 18.79
CA ILE A 344 -45.65 25.29 18.32
C ILE A 344 -47.13 25.73 18.24
N SER A 345 -47.36 26.85 17.58
CA SER A 345 -48.64 27.55 17.55
C SER A 345 -49.40 27.19 16.29
N ALA A 346 -49.97 25.99 16.24
CA ALA A 346 -50.95 25.68 15.18
C ALA A 346 -51.97 24.61 15.52
N PHE A 347 -52.36 24.40 16.78
CA PHE A 347 -53.48 23.50 17.08
C PHE A 347 -54.45 24.10 18.10
N PRO A 348 -55.78 23.96 17.86
CA PRO A 348 -56.79 24.57 18.71
C PRO A 348 -56.70 23.97 20.12
N ILE A 349 -56.62 24.86 21.12
CA ILE A 349 -56.76 24.48 22.52
C ILE A 349 -58.19 23.94 22.70
N ILE A 350 -58.37 22.63 22.75
CA ILE A 350 -59.64 22.05 23.19
C ILE A 350 -59.65 22.13 24.71
N ASN A 351 -60.16 23.25 25.24
CA ASN A 351 -60.57 23.33 26.63
C ASN A 351 -61.73 22.36 26.85
N ARG A 352 -61.47 21.10 27.22
CA ARG A 352 -62.48 20.34 27.95
C ARG A 352 -62.54 20.91 29.37
N MET A 353 -63.29 21.99 29.54
CA MET A 353 -63.95 22.24 30.82
C MET A 353 -64.91 21.05 31.02
N SER A 354 -64.48 20.02 31.75
CA SER A 354 -65.44 19.13 32.39
C SER A 354 -66.22 19.99 33.37
N SER A 355 -67.48 20.22 33.05
CA SER A 355 -68.50 20.86 33.88
C SER A 355 -68.43 20.38 35.34
N VAL A 356 -67.72 21.12 36.19
CA VAL A 356 -67.83 21.01 37.65
C VAL A 356 -67.87 22.43 38.21
N GLN A 357 -69.11 22.93 38.29
CA GLN A 357 -69.63 23.95 39.20
C GLN A 357 -68.90 25.31 39.28
N GLU A 358 -69.32 26.24 38.41
CA GLU A 358 -69.58 27.62 38.83
C GLU A 358 -70.83 27.65 39.74
N SER A 359 -70.71 27.20 41.00
CA SER A 359 -71.75 27.42 42.00
C SER A 359 -71.22 27.30 43.43
N ALA A 360 -70.14 28.00 43.76
CA ALA A 360 -69.71 28.21 45.14
C ALA A 360 -68.84 29.47 45.28
N ALA A 361 -69.23 30.57 44.64
CA ALA A 361 -68.68 31.90 44.91
C ALA A 361 -69.78 32.77 45.50
N ASN A 362 -70.21 32.43 46.73
CA ASN A 362 -70.90 33.35 47.65
C ASN A 362 -71.12 32.65 49.00
N ASN A 363 -70.04 32.48 49.76
CA ASN A 363 -69.96 32.81 51.19
C ASN A 363 -68.76 32.11 51.84
N SER A 364 -68.19 32.83 52.80
CA SER A 364 -67.14 32.45 53.74
C SER A 364 -65.69 32.62 53.28
N ARG A 365 -64.93 33.25 54.18
CA ARG A 365 -63.54 33.65 54.09
C ARG A 365 -62.62 32.42 54.25
N ASP A 366 -61.48 32.50 53.56
CA ASP A 366 -60.22 31.82 53.84
C ASP A 366 -60.14 30.29 53.66
N ALA A 367 -59.79 29.87 52.43
CA ALA A 367 -58.70 28.92 52.16
C ALA A 367 -58.44 28.90 50.64
N GLN A 368 -57.43 29.64 50.16
CA GLN A 368 -56.91 29.44 48.81
C GLN A 368 -56.17 28.10 48.77
N ILE A 369 -56.79 27.09 48.16
CA ILE A 369 -56.12 25.83 47.83
C ILE A 369 -55.12 26.13 46.69
N PRO A 370 -53.83 25.81 46.82
CA PRO A 370 -52.90 25.94 45.71
C PRO A 370 -53.31 24.95 44.60
N ILE A 371 -53.67 25.50 43.44
CA ILE A 371 -53.96 24.73 42.24
C ILE A 371 -52.66 24.67 41.43
N SER A 372 -52.09 23.48 41.25
CA SER A 372 -51.00 23.29 40.29
C SER A 372 -51.59 23.06 38.90
N ILE A 373 -51.30 23.98 37.98
CA ILE A 373 -51.61 23.81 36.56
C ILE A 373 -50.37 23.19 35.92
N THR A 374 -50.50 21.95 35.44
CA THR A 374 -49.48 21.28 34.63
C THR A 374 -49.88 21.37 33.17
N GLU A 375 -48.96 21.83 32.33
CA GLU A 375 -49.14 21.80 30.87
C GLU A 375 -48.48 20.53 30.32
N GLU A 376 -49.28 19.62 29.78
CA GLU A 376 -48.83 18.37 29.17
C GLU A 376 -49.12 18.41 27.66
N PHE A 377 -48.27 17.77 26.86
CA PHE A 377 -48.47 17.67 25.40
C PHE A 377 -48.83 16.22 25.04
N ASP A 378 -50.04 16.03 24.52
CA ASP A 378 -50.54 14.73 24.10
C ASP A 378 -50.41 14.58 22.58
N LEU A 379 -50.00 13.39 22.12
CA LEU A 379 -50.06 13.01 20.72
C LEU A 379 -51.43 12.39 20.42
N ILE A 380 -52.27 13.10 19.67
CA ILE A 380 -53.61 12.62 19.30
C ILE A 380 -53.74 12.66 17.78
N ASN A 381 -53.92 11.48 17.15
CA ASN A 381 -54.04 11.32 15.69
C ASN A 381 -52.87 11.94 14.89
N GLY A 382 -51.63 11.87 15.41
CA GLY A 382 -50.45 12.43 14.74
C GLY A 382 -50.27 13.95 14.92
N HIS A 383 -51.16 14.61 15.68
CA HIS A 383 -51.08 16.02 16.00
C HIS A 383 -50.73 16.25 17.47
N CYS A 384 -49.91 17.27 17.73
CA CYS A 384 -49.56 17.67 19.08
C CYS A 384 -50.65 18.56 19.68
N ILE A 385 -51.27 18.10 20.75
CA ILE A 385 -52.33 18.82 21.44
C ILE A 385 -51.81 19.26 22.82
N LYS A 386 -51.85 20.56 23.07
CA LYS A 386 -51.54 21.12 24.39
C LYS A 386 -52.72 20.89 25.33
N ARG A 387 -52.51 20.14 26.40
CA ARG A 387 -53.50 19.87 27.45
C ARG A 387 -53.10 20.60 28.72
N LYS A 388 -54.03 21.37 29.29
CA LYS A 388 -53.90 21.89 30.65
C LYS A 388 -54.55 20.89 31.59
N SER A 389 -53.77 20.20 32.41
CA SER A 389 -54.28 19.37 33.50
C SER A 389 -54.25 20.19 34.80
N VAL A 390 -55.39 20.19 35.51
CA VAL A 390 -55.54 20.84 36.80
C VAL A 390 -55.47 19.75 37.85
N GLN A 391 -54.36 19.66 38.58
CA GLN A 391 -54.29 18.78 39.73
C GLN A 391 -54.69 19.55 40.99
N LYS A 392 -55.70 19.04 41.68
CA LYS A 392 -56.05 19.47 43.03
C LYS A 392 -55.11 18.71 43.96
N GLU A 393 -54.26 19.41 44.72
CA GLU A 393 -53.45 18.73 45.74
C GLU A 393 -54.40 17.93 46.67
N PRO A 394 -54.05 16.67 47.02
CA PRO A 394 -54.85 15.93 47.97
C PRO A 394 -54.86 16.69 49.29
N GLU A 395 -56.05 16.93 49.85
CA GLU A 395 -56.18 17.42 51.21
C GLU A 395 -55.33 16.54 52.13
N ALA A 396 -54.47 17.16 52.94
CA ALA A 396 -53.76 16.46 54.00
C ALA A 396 -54.81 15.83 54.93
N VAL A 397 -55.14 14.56 54.70
CA VAL A 397 -55.97 13.79 55.62
C VAL A 397 -55.19 13.71 56.92
N SER A 398 -55.64 14.50 57.89
CA SER A 398 -55.12 14.57 59.25
C SER A 398 -54.92 13.16 59.79
N THR A 399 -53.65 12.74 59.86
CA THR A 399 -53.21 11.41 60.27
C THR A 399 -53.23 11.29 61.80
N VAL A 400 -54.34 11.73 62.42
CA VAL A 400 -54.49 11.77 63.88
C VAL A 400 -55.33 10.59 64.40
N LEU A 401 -56.00 9.81 63.52
CA LEU A 401 -56.85 8.69 63.97
C LEU A 401 -56.24 7.28 63.90
N ILE A 402 -55.03 7.10 63.36
CA ILE A 402 -54.39 5.76 63.26
C ILE A 402 -53.25 5.57 64.28
N VAL A 403 -52.81 6.63 64.96
CA VAL A 403 -51.70 6.56 65.92
C VAL A 403 -52.14 5.98 67.28
N SER A 404 -53.42 6.05 67.67
CA SER A 404 -53.86 5.55 68.99
C SER A 404 -54.00 4.01 69.04
N THR A 405 -54.32 3.34 67.93
CA THR A 405 -54.49 1.88 67.89
C THR A 405 -53.16 1.14 67.76
N VAL A 406 -52.16 1.75 67.10
CA VAL A 406 -50.82 1.17 66.95
C VAL A 406 -50.01 1.29 68.26
N LEU A 407 -50.11 2.40 68.99
CA LEU A 407 -49.44 2.56 70.29
C LEU A 407 -50.02 1.63 71.37
N GLY A 408 -51.33 1.40 71.39
CA GLY A 408 -51.95 0.44 72.32
C GLY A 408 -51.48 -1.00 72.10
N SER A 409 -51.25 -1.38 70.85
CA SER A 409 -50.80 -2.73 70.47
C SER A 409 -49.33 -2.98 70.84
N ILE A 410 -48.47 -1.96 70.73
CA ILE A 410 -47.04 -2.07 71.08
C ILE A 410 -46.85 -2.17 72.60
N VAL A 411 -47.63 -1.43 73.40
CA VAL A 411 -47.56 -1.49 74.87
C VAL A 411 -48.00 -2.87 75.38
N ALA A 412 -49.03 -3.48 74.78
CA ALA A 412 -49.49 -4.82 75.16
C ALA A 412 -48.41 -5.89 74.91
N VAL A 413 -47.67 -5.82 73.79
CA VAL A 413 -46.60 -6.78 73.47
C VAL A 413 -45.42 -6.64 74.44
N ILE A 414 -45.06 -5.42 74.83
CA ILE A 414 -43.97 -5.17 75.78
C ILE A 414 -44.34 -5.68 77.18
N VAL A 415 -45.58 -5.45 77.64
CA VAL A 415 -46.03 -5.93 78.96
C VAL A 415 -46.05 -7.45 79.02
N VAL A 416 -46.52 -8.14 77.96
CA VAL A 416 -46.49 -9.60 77.89
C VAL A 416 -45.04 -10.12 77.85
N GLY A 417 -44.16 -9.47 77.10
CA GLY A 417 -42.73 -9.82 77.04
C GLY A 417 -42.02 -9.69 78.39
N VAL A 418 -42.30 -8.62 79.14
CA VAL A 418 -41.72 -8.40 80.49
C VAL A 418 -42.26 -9.41 81.50
N ILE A 419 -43.54 -9.78 81.45
CA ILE A 419 -44.13 -10.80 82.32
C ILE A 419 -43.53 -12.18 82.03
N VAL A 420 -43.36 -12.55 80.76
CA VAL A 420 -42.72 -13.82 80.38
C VAL A 420 -41.24 -13.84 80.79
N TYR A 421 -40.54 -12.72 80.66
CA TYR A 421 -39.15 -12.60 81.10
C TYR A 421 -39.01 -12.72 82.63
N TYR A 422 -39.87 -12.05 83.40
CA TYR A 422 -39.88 -12.18 84.86
C TYR A 422 -40.29 -13.58 85.34
N TRP A 423 -41.22 -14.24 84.63
CA TRP A 423 -41.58 -15.62 84.91
C TRP A 423 -40.43 -16.59 84.65
N PHE A 424 -39.59 -16.34 83.64
CA PHE A 424 -38.39 -17.12 83.37
C PHE A 424 -37.27 -16.91 84.41
N ILE A 425 -37.16 -15.70 84.97
CA ILE A 425 -36.18 -15.37 86.01
C ILE A 425 -36.57 -15.96 87.37
N LEU A 426 -37.87 -16.07 87.69
CA LEU A 426 -38.35 -16.64 88.96
C LEU A 426 -38.45 -18.18 88.97
N ARG A 427 -38.18 -18.85 87.84
CA ARG A 427 -38.17 -20.33 87.70
C ARG A 427 -36.77 -20.94 87.56
N ARG A 428 -35.72 -20.10 87.52
CA ARG A 428 -34.33 -20.49 87.80
C ARG A 428 -34.00 -20.14 89.24
#